data_AF-A0A6J4X0X8-F1
#
_entry.id   AF-A0A6J4X0X8-F1
#
_cell.length_a   1.000
_cell.length_b   1.000
_cell.length_c   1.000
_cell.angle_alpha   90.00
_cell.angle_beta   90.00
_cell.angle_gamma   90.00
#
_symmetry.space_group_name_H-M   'P 1'
#
loop_
_entity.id
_entity.type
_entity.pdbx_description
1 polymer ?
#
loop_
_entity_poly.entity_id
_entity_poly.type
_entity_poly.pdbx_seq_one_letter_code
_entity_poly.pdbx_strand_id
1 'polypeptide(L)'
;MGIMARVVKIFKADIHGVMDQLEDQGLLLKQHLRDMTEALNLKEVKLNQMLVSRKQAQQECDKYKQQSQALEQDLAVAVQKKKDEIARMLIRKIKPLDCLRDEIADRIRSLDEDISQGREHLDQQRLQYDRLKHRSVDFFHKKPMHAWQNDLAEIDQAAKFGELSEEEIELELLKRKEALGAV
;
A
#
# COMPACT_ATOMS: atom_id res chain seq x y z
N MET A 1 15.58 -7.71 -9.71
CA MET A 1 16.98 -7.33 -9.42
C MET A 1 17.01 -6.11 -8.49
N GLY A 2 16.94 -6.31 -7.18
CA GLY A 2 16.85 -5.23 -6.19
C GLY A 2 18.20 -4.57 -5.90
N ILE A 3 18.21 -3.24 -5.78
CA ILE A 3 19.39 -2.41 -5.48
C ILE A 3 20.12 -2.91 -4.21
N MET A 4 19.38 -3.47 -3.25
CA MET A 4 19.90 -4.09 -2.03
C MET A 4 20.92 -5.21 -2.30
N ALA A 5 20.70 -6.06 -3.30
CA ALA A 5 21.60 -7.20 -3.60
C ALA A 5 22.94 -6.75 -4.21
N ARG A 6 22.96 -5.60 -4.91
CA ARG A 6 24.21 -5.02 -5.44
C ARG A 6 25.05 -4.41 -4.33
N VAL A 7 24.41 -3.70 -3.40
CA VAL A 7 25.09 -3.08 -2.27
C VAL A 7 25.75 -4.15 -1.38
N VAL A 8 25.06 -5.28 -1.16
CA VAL A 8 25.60 -6.45 -0.44
C VAL A 8 26.79 -7.12 -1.15
N LYS A 9 26.76 -7.23 -2.48
CA LYS A 9 27.89 -7.78 -3.24
C LYS A 9 29.13 -6.87 -3.22
N ILE A 10 28.92 -5.55 -3.24
CA ILE A 10 30.02 -4.58 -3.14
C ILE A 10 30.68 -4.64 -1.76
N PHE A 11 29.91 -4.85 -0.68
CA PHE A 11 30.44 -5.03 0.68
C PHE A 11 31.39 -6.22 0.87
N LYS A 12 31.24 -7.29 0.07
CA LYS A 12 32.05 -8.50 0.22
C LYS A 12 33.42 -8.40 -0.46
N ALA A 13 33.58 -7.48 -1.40
CA ALA A 13 34.77 -7.39 -2.25
C ALA A 13 35.90 -6.50 -1.67
N ASP A 14 35.58 -5.49 -0.84
CA ASP A 14 36.52 -4.40 -0.48
C ASP A 14 36.93 -4.37 1.01
N ILE A 15 37.15 -5.53 1.62
CA ILE A 15 37.42 -5.69 3.07
C ILE A 15 38.83 -5.21 3.51
N HIS A 16 39.64 -4.59 2.65
CA HIS A 16 41.01 -4.13 3.01
C HIS A 16 41.16 -2.60 3.24
N GLY A 17 40.13 -1.77 3.07
CA GLY A 17 40.18 -0.29 3.19
C GLY A 17 39.54 0.29 4.48
N VAL A 18 39.77 -0.36 5.63
CA VAL A 18 38.82 -0.45 6.76
C VAL A 18 38.65 0.81 7.66
N MET A 19 39.24 1.97 7.38
CA MET A 19 39.05 3.16 8.25
C MET A 19 38.10 4.22 7.67
N ASP A 20 38.23 4.59 6.40
CA ASP A 20 37.37 5.60 5.75
C ASP A 20 35.96 5.06 5.42
N GLN A 21 35.86 3.76 5.10
CA GLN A 21 34.60 3.15 4.70
C GLN A 21 33.61 2.95 5.87
N LEU A 22 34.07 2.98 7.13
CA LEU A 22 33.20 2.89 8.31
C LEU A 22 32.45 4.21 8.56
N GLU A 23 33.08 5.37 8.29
CA GLU A 23 32.39 6.66 8.31
C GLU A 23 31.35 6.74 7.18
N ASP A 24 31.70 6.26 5.98
CA ASP A 24 30.78 6.18 4.84
C ASP A 24 29.60 5.23 5.10
N GLN A 25 29.80 4.09 5.78
CA GLN A 25 28.72 3.15 6.10
C GLN A 25 27.71 3.70 7.11
N GLY A 26 28.18 4.44 8.13
CA GLY A 26 27.31 5.14 9.07
C GLY A 26 26.52 6.27 8.40
N LEU A 27 27.15 6.97 7.44
CA LEU A 27 26.50 7.99 6.62
C LEU A 27 25.42 7.40 5.70
N LEU A 28 25.70 6.27 5.03
CA LEU A 28 24.74 5.56 4.19
C LEU A 28 23.52 5.07 4.98
N LEU A 29 23.72 4.50 6.18
CA LEU A 29 22.61 4.05 7.02
C LEU A 29 21.73 5.23 7.48
N LYS A 30 22.35 6.36 7.85
CA LYS A 30 21.62 7.59 8.18
C LYS A 30 20.85 8.14 6.98
N GLN A 31 21.45 8.11 5.80
CA GLN A 31 20.80 8.52 4.56
C GLN A 31 19.60 7.62 4.25
N HIS A 32 19.75 6.30 4.36
CA HIS A 32 18.63 5.37 4.15
C HIS A 32 17.50 5.55 5.16
N LEU A 33 17.81 5.76 6.45
CA LEU A 33 16.79 6.08 7.46
C LEU A 33 16.07 7.39 7.12
N ARG A 34 16.79 8.39 6.62
CA ARG A 34 16.19 9.64 6.16
C ARG A 34 15.27 9.43 4.96
N ASP A 35 15.74 8.73 3.93
CA ASP A 35 14.97 8.44 2.72
C ASP A 35 13.70 7.63 3.05
N MET A 36 13.79 6.65 3.96
CA MET A 36 12.62 5.91 4.45
C MET A 36 11.65 6.80 5.22
N THR A 37 12.15 7.72 6.05
CA THR A 37 11.30 8.67 6.78
C THR A 37 10.57 9.60 5.81
N GLU A 38 11.26 10.11 4.79
CA GLU A 38 10.67 10.95 3.75
C GLU A 38 9.62 10.17 2.94
N ALA A 39 9.90 8.91 2.57
CA ALA A 39 8.94 8.05 1.88
C ALA A 39 7.68 7.74 2.73
N LEU A 40 7.85 7.50 4.04
CA LEU A 40 6.73 7.32 4.97
C LEU A 40 5.87 8.59 5.07
N ASN A 41 6.50 9.76 5.22
CA ASN A 41 5.79 11.04 5.28
C ASN A 41 4.99 11.33 3.99
N LEU A 42 5.57 11.07 2.82
CA LEU A 42 4.87 11.23 1.54
C LEU A 42 3.64 10.32 1.43
N LYS A 43 3.77 9.06 1.85
CA LYS A 43 2.65 8.11 1.87
C LYS A 43 1.56 8.54 2.86
N GLU A 44 1.94 9.06 4.02
CA GLU A 44 1.00 9.57 5.03
C GLU A 44 0.24 10.81 4.53
N VAL A 45 0.92 11.74 3.85
CA VAL A 45 0.27 12.88 3.18
C VAL A 45 -0.72 12.41 2.12
N LYS A 46 -0.33 11.44 1.29
CA LYS A 46 -1.24 10.86 0.29
C LYS A 46 -2.46 10.21 0.94
N LEU A 47 -2.26 9.46 2.03
CA LEU A 47 -3.35 8.83 2.76
C LEU A 47 -4.31 9.86 3.35
N ASN A 48 -3.78 10.96 3.90
CA ASN A 48 -4.58 12.07 4.40
C ASN A 48 -5.39 12.75 3.28
N GLN A 49 -4.82 12.91 2.09
CA GLN A 49 -5.56 13.43 0.92
C GLN A 49 -6.71 12.49 0.53
N MET A 50 -6.49 11.18 0.56
CA MET A 50 -7.54 10.19 0.27
C MET A 50 -8.65 10.24 1.32
N LEU A 51 -8.32 10.40 2.60
CA LEU A 51 -9.31 10.59 3.68
C LEU A 51 -10.17 11.86 3.47
N VAL A 52 -9.56 12.96 3.05
CA VAL A 52 -10.28 14.20 2.73
C VAL A 52 -11.22 13.99 1.54
N SER A 53 -10.73 13.36 0.47
CA SER A 53 -11.53 13.02 -0.73
C SER A 53 -12.73 12.13 -0.38
N ARG A 54 -12.50 11.08 0.43
CA ARG A 54 -13.57 10.20 0.93
C ARG A 54 -14.62 11.00 1.72
N LYS A 55 -14.18 11.90 2.61
CA LYS A 55 -15.09 12.73 3.39
C LYS A 55 -15.93 13.67 2.51
N GLN A 56 -15.33 14.24 1.46
CA GLN A 56 -16.05 15.07 0.50
C GLN A 56 -17.10 14.25 -0.27
N ALA A 57 -16.72 13.08 -0.79
CA ALA A 57 -17.65 12.18 -1.47
C ALA A 57 -18.80 11.74 -0.55
N GLN A 58 -18.52 11.47 0.73
CA GLN A 58 -19.57 11.15 1.71
C GLN A 58 -20.56 12.31 1.90
N GLN A 59 -20.06 13.54 2.02
CA GLN A 59 -20.92 14.72 2.14
C GLN A 59 -21.79 14.94 0.89
N GLU A 60 -21.26 14.66 -0.29
CA GLU A 60 -22.03 14.71 -1.55
C GLU A 60 -23.12 13.63 -1.57
N CYS A 61 -22.78 12.40 -1.21
CA CYS A 61 -23.74 11.30 -1.10
C CYS A 61 -24.89 11.64 -0.12
N ASP A 62 -24.56 12.20 1.04
CA ASP A 62 -25.55 12.61 2.04
C ASP A 62 -26.48 13.71 1.53
N LYS A 63 -25.95 14.67 0.75
CA LYS A 63 -26.76 15.73 0.11
C LYS A 63 -27.74 15.13 -0.90
N TYR A 64 -27.28 14.25 -1.80
CA TYR A 64 -28.16 13.61 -2.78
C TYR A 64 -29.19 12.70 -2.11
N LYS A 65 -28.83 12.03 -1.01
CA LYS A 65 -29.76 11.24 -0.20
C LYS A 65 -30.87 12.11 0.38
N GLN A 66 -30.54 13.28 0.95
CA GLN A 66 -31.54 14.21 1.47
C GLN A 66 -32.47 14.73 0.37
N GLN A 67 -31.93 15.05 -0.80
CA GLN A 67 -32.72 15.50 -1.96
C GLN A 67 -33.65 14.40 -2.48
N SER A 68 -33.14 13.18 -2.64
CA SER A 68 -33.94 12.02 -3.05
C SER A 68 -35.06 11.73 -2.03
N GLN A 69 -34.76 11.78 -0.73
CA GLN A 69 -35.76 11.59 0.33
C GLN A 69 -36.87 12.66 0.32
N ALA A 70 -36.53 13.93 0.07
CA ALA A 70 -37.55 14.98 -0.04
C ALA A 70 -38.49 14.73 -1.24
N LEU A 71 -37.93 14.33 -2.38
CA LEU A 71 -38.73 14.00 -3.57
C LEU A 71 -39.56 12.73 -3.38
N GLU A 72 -39.06 11.74 -2.65
CA GLU A 72 -39.80 10.53 -2.26
C GLU A 72 -41.01 10.86 -1.36
N GLN A 73 -40.86 11.80 -0.41
CA GLN A 73 -41.99 12.29 0.40
C GLN A 73 -43.04 12.98 -0.46
N ASP A 74 -42.61 13.85 -1.39
CA ASP A 74 -43.52 14.53 -2.33
C ASP A 74 -44.21 13.52 -3.27
N LEU A 75 -43.50 12.48 -3.69
CA LEU A 75 -44.02 11.39 -4.51
C LEU A 75 -45.10 10.62 -3.77
N ALA A 76 -44.87 10.28 -2.50
CA ALA A 76 -45.84 9.60 -1.66
C ALA A 76 -47.15 10.39 -1.54
N VAL A 77 -47.05 11.73 -1.35
CA VAL A 77 -48.22 12.62 -1.30
C VAL A 77 -48.92 12.69 -2.67
N ALA A 78 -48.18 12.77 -3.77
CA ALA A 78 -48.74 12.82 -5.12
C ALA A 78 -49.51 11.53 -5.47
N VAL A 79 -48.96 10.36 -5.10
CA VAL A 79 -49.62 9.06 -5.25
C VAL A 79 -50.87 8.97 -4.39
N GLN A 80 -50.81 9.40 -3.12
CA GLN A 80 -51.97 9.40 -2.22
C GLN A 80 -53.12 10.27 -2.77
N LYS A 81 -52.79 11.39 -3.42
CA LYS A 81 -53.75 12.30 -4.06
C LYS A 81 -54.14 11.88 -5.49
N LYS A 82 -53.71 10.70 -5.96
CA LYS A 82 -53.96 10.16 -7.32
C LYS A 82 -53.54 11.12 -8.44
N LYS A 83 -52.46 11.88 -8.23
CA LYS A 83 -51.89 12.81 -9.21
C LYS A 83 -50.79 12.12 -10.02
N ASP A 84 -51.20 11.20 -10.89
CA ASP A 84 -50.29 10.27 -11.58
C ASP A 84 -49.26 10.97 -12.48
N GLU A 85 -49.62 12.09 -13.11
CA GLU A 85 -48.69 12.88 -13.94
C GLU A 85 -47.56 13.50 -13.11
N ILE A 86 -47.88 13.97 -11.90
CA ILE A 86 -46.88 14.52 -10.97
C ILE A 86 -46.00 13.39 -10.42
N ALA A 87 -46.61 12.25 -10.08
CA ALA A 87 -45.86 11.08 -9.62
C ALA A 87 -44.86 10.58 -10.68
N ARG A 88 -45.28 10.49 -11.96
CA ARG A 88 -44.38 10.12 -13.08
C ARG A 88 -43.22 11.11 -13.24
N MET A 89 -43.48 12.40 -13.11
CA MET A 89 -42.43 13.43 -13.17
C MET A 89 -41.42 13.29 -12.02
N LEU A 90 -41.90 13.06 -10.80
CA LEU A 90 -41.04 12.88 -9.63
C LEU A 90 -40.19 11.61 -9.74
N ILE A 91 -40.76 10.49 -10.18
CA ILE A 91 -40.02 9.25 -10.45
C ILE A 91 -38.91 9.47 -11.47
N ARG A 92 -39.18 10.22 -12.56
CA ARG A 92 -38.15 10.55 -13.57
C ARG A 92 -37.00 11.39 -13.01
N LYS A 93 -37.22 12.13 -11.91
CA LYS A 93 -36.18 12.92 -11.23
C LYS A 93 -35.43 12.11 -10.16
N ILE A 94 -36.13 11.26 -9.42
CA ILE A 94 -35.56 10.43 -8.36
C ILE A 94 -34.59 9.39 -8.94
N LYS A 95 -34.97 8.74 -10.05
CA LYS A 95 -34.16 7.65 -10.62
C LYS A 95 -32.72 8.05 -10.97
N PRO A 96 -32.45 9.16 -11.68
CA PRO A 96 -31.08 9.63 -11.92
C PRO A 96 -30.32 10.00 -10.63
N LEU A 97 -31.01 10.57 -9.63
CA LEU A 97 -30.38 10.93 -8.36
C LEU A 97 -29.95 9.70 -7.56
N ASP A 98 -30.77 8.65 -7.57
CA ASP A 98 -30.41 7.38 -6.94
C ASP A 98 -29.25 6.70 -7.67
N CYS A 99 -29.24 6.69 -9.01
CA CYS A 99 -28.11 6.17 -9.77
C CYS A 99 -26.80 6.91 -9.43
N LEU A 100 -26.83 8.25 -9.40
CA LEU A 100 -25.67 9.05 -9.04
C LEU A 100 -25.21 8.80 -7.60
N ARG A 101 -26.14 8.63 -6.67
CA ARG A 101 -25.83 8.27 -5.28
C ARG A 101 -25.12 6.92 -5.21
N ASP A 102 -25.62 5.94 -5.95
CA ASP A 102 -25.05 4.59 -5.96
C ASP A 102 -23.63 4.61 -6.57
N GLU A 103 -23.39 5.38 -7.64
CA GLU A 103 -22.04 5.61 -8.20
C GLU A 103 -21.09 6.26 -7.18
N ILE A 104 -21.55 7.27 -6.45
CA ILE A 104 -20.75 7.91 -5.40
C ILE A 104 -20.48 6.94 -4.25
N ALA A 105 -21.46 6.11 -3.88
CA ALA A 105 -21.29 5.09 -2.85
C ALA A 105 -20.25 4.03 -3.26
N ASP A 106 -20.24 3.60 -4.52
CA ASP A 106 -19.22 2.71 -5.06
C ASP A 106 -17.82 3.33 -5.00
N ARG A 107 -17.72 4.62 -5.35
CA ARG A 107 -16.46 5.36 -5.23
C ARG A 107 -15.99 5.47 -3.78
N ILE A 108 -16.90 5.70 -2.82
CA ILE A 108 -16.56 5.73 -1.39
C ILE A 108 -16.04 4.36 -0.95
N ARG A 109 -16.68 3.26 -1.37
CA ARG A 109 -16.22 1.90 -1.04
C ARG A 109 -14.81 1.63 -1.57
N SER A 110 -14.54 1.97 -2.83
CA SER A 110 -13.20 1.84 -3.42
C SER A 110 -12.17 2.69 -2.67
N LEU A 111 -12.50 3.93 -2.30
CA LEU A 111 -11.60 4.76 -1.50
C LEU A 111 -11.35 4.18 -0.11
N ASP A 112 -12.35 3.56 0.51
CA ASP A 112 -12.21 2.90 1.81
C ASP A 112 -11.26 1.70 1.75
N GLU A 113 -11.39 0.87 0.71
CA GLU A 113 -10.47 -0.25 0.45
C GLU A 113 -9.04 0.22 0.20
N ASP A 114 -8.87 1.27 -0.61
CA ASP A 114 -7.54 1.83 -0.88
C ASP A 114 -6.92 2.45 0.39
N ILE A 115 -7.73 3.11 1.22
CA ILE A 115 -7.28 3.67 2.50
C ILE A 115 -6.88 2.55 3.46
N SER A 116 -7.65 1.46 3.57
CA SER A 116 -7.31 0.35 4.45
C SER A 116 -6.01 -0.33 4.02
N GLN A 117 -5.87 -0.64 2.73
CA GLN A 117 -4.63 -1.21 2.19
C GLN A 117 -3.43 -0.27 2.37
N GLY A 118 -3.64 1.03 2.13
CA GLY A 118 -2.62 2.06 2.33
C GLY A 118 -2.15 2.16 3.79
N ARG A 119 -3.08 2.03 4.75
CA ARG A 119 -2.76 2.01 6.19
C ARG A 119 -1.97 0.78 6.58
N GLU A 120 -2.42 -0.40 6.17
CA GLU A 120 -1.73 -1.66 6.46
C GLU A 120 -0.30 -1.64 5.94
N HIS A 121 -0.10 -1.18 4.71
CA HIS A 121 1.24 -1.06 4.13
C HIS A 121 2.11 -0.03 4.86
N LEU A 122 1.54 1.12 5.25
CA LEU A 122 2.25 2.12 6.05
C LEU A 122 2.68 1.56 7.41
N ASP A 123 1.82 0.81 8.08
CA ASP A 123 2.12 0.22 9.38
C ASP A 123 3.21 -0.85 9.27
N GLN A 124 3.17 -1.69 8.22
CA GLN A 124 4.25 -2.63 7.93
C GLN A 124 5.59 -1.92 7.70
N GLN A 125 5.59 -0.82 6.95
CA GLN A 125 6.80 -0.05 6.68
C GLN A 125 7.33 0.67 7.94
N ARG A 126 6.44 1.16 8.81
CA ARG A 126 6.80 1.72 10.12
C ARG A 126 7.47 0.66 11.00
N LEU A 127 6.91 -0.54 11.07
CA LEU A 127 7.51 -1.67 11.81
C LEU A 127 8.88 -2.08 11.25
N GLN A 128 9.09 -2.00 9.92
CA GLN A 128 10.40 -2.25 9.32
C GLN A 128 11.40 -1.13 9.66
N TYR A 129 10.94 0.13 9.61
CA TYR A 129 11.74 1.28 9.98
C TYR A 129 12.18 1.24 11.45
N ASP A 130 11.26 0.93 12.37
CA ASP A 130 11.57 0.84 13.80
C ASP A 130 12.58 -0.27 14.09
N ARG A 131 12.43 -1.44 13.43
CA ARG A 131 13.41 -2.53 13.51
C ARG A 131 14.79 -2.09 13.02
N LEU A 132 14.86 -1.41 11.88
CA LEU A 132 16.11 -0.91 11.32
C LEU A 132 16.74 0.14 12.23
N LYS A 133 15.93 1.02 12.81
CA LYS A 133 16.35 2.06 13.75
C LYS A 133 16.93 1.44 15.02
N HIS A 134 16.23 0.52 15.68
CA HIS A 134 16.73 -0.17 16.86
C HIS A 134 18.05 -0.90 16.59
N ARG A 135 18.14 -1.64 15.47
CA ARG A 135 19.37 -2.34 15.07
C ARG A 135 20.52 -1.38 14.77
N SER A 136 20.23 -0.19 14.21
CA SER A 136 21.24 0.85 14.00
C SER A 136 21.79 1.39 15.32
N VAL A 137 20.93 1.59 16.34
CA VAL A 137 21.38 2.02 17.67
C VAL A 137 22.27 0.96 18.31
N ASP A 138 21.88 -0.32 18.25
CA ASP A 138 22.69 -1.43 18.79
C ASP A 138 24.05 -1.55 18.09
N PHE A 139 24.10 -1.29 16.78
CA PHE A 139 25.32 -1.27 15.95
C PHE A 139 26.30 -0.15 16.36
N PHE A 140 25.79 1.05 16.70
CA PHE A 140 26.65 2.12 17.22
C PHE A 140 27.14 1.87 18.65
N HIS A 141 26.47 0.99 19.42
CA HIS A 141 26.82 0.70 20.82
C HIS A 141 27.68 -0.57 21.03
N LYS A 142 27.73 -1.53 20.09
CA LYS A 142 28.56 -2.77 20.18
C LYS A 142 29.62 -2.85 19.07
N LYS A 143 30.91 -2.82 19.43
CA LYS A 143 32.00 -3.45 18.63
C LYS A 143 32.23 -4.87 19.18
N PRO A 144 32.38 -5.93 18.35
CA PRO A 144 33.39 -6.03 17.28
C PRO A 144 32.92 -6.59 15.92
N MET A 145 33.75 -6.35 14.91
CA MET A 145 33.62 -6.55 13.45
C MET A 145 33.25 -7.97 12.96
N HIS A 146 33.37 -9.01 13.80
CA HIS A 146 33.10 -10.41 13.39
C HIS A 146 31.62 -10.79 13.30
N ALA A 147 30.72 -10.09 14.01
CA ALA A 147 29.29 -10.38 13.98
C ALA A 147 28.63 -10.00 12.63
N TRP A 148 29.25 -9.09 11.87
CA TRP A 148 28.69 -8.55 10.63
C TRP A 148 28.68 -9.56 9.46
N GLN A 149 29.65 -10.49 9.41
CA GLN A 149 29.69 -11.52 8.36
C GLN A 149 28.57 -12.55 8.49
N ASN A 150 28.19 -12.90 9.72
CA ASN A 150 27.09 -13.84 9.97
C ASN A 150 25.73 -13.16 9.75
N ASP A 151 25.59 -11.91 10.20
CA ASP A 151 24.34 -11.15 10.08
C ASP A 151 23.99 -10.77 8.63
N LEU A 152 24.99 -10.51 7.78
CA LEU A 152 24.76 -10.27 6.34
C LEU A 152 24.31 -11.53 5.60
N ALA A 153 24.75 -12.70 6.04
CA ALA A 153 24.29 -13.98 5.48
C ALA A 153 22.82 -14.23 5.82
N GLU A 154 22.34 -13.80 6.99
CA GLU A 154 20.93 -13.88 7.37
C GLU A 154 20.04 -12.89 6.59
N ILE A 155 20.54 -11.69 6.27
CA ILE A 155 19.81 -10.72 5.44
C ILE A 155 19.70 -11.21 3.99
N ASP A 156 20.74 -11.86 3.45
CA ASP A 156 20.70 -12.53 2.15
C ASP A 156 19.68 -13.69 2.16
N GLN A 157 19.58 -14.45 3.25
CA GLN A 157 18.58 -15.51 3.42
C GLN A 157 17.15 -14.98 3.58
N ALA A 158 16.96 -13.88 4.31
CA ALA A 158 15.65 -13.24 4.48
C ALA A 158 15.15 -12.57 3.19
N ALA A 159 16.08 -12.03 2.37
CA ALA A 159 15.78 -11.49 1.05
C ALA A 159 15.50 -12.59 -0.01
N LYS A 160 15.96 -13.83 0.24
CA LYS A 160 15.71 -15.01 -0.60
C LYS A 160 14.31 -15.62 -0.45
N PHE A 161 13.47 -15.15 0.47
CA PHE A 161 12.04 -15.52 0.53
C PHE A 161 11.20 -15.03 -0.68
N GLY A 162 11.84 -14.50 -1.73
CA GLY A 162 11.23 -14.20 -3.02
C GLY A 162 12.03 -14.68 -4.23
N GLU A 163 13.08 -15.50 -4.05
CA GLU A 163 13.73 -16.21 -5.15
C GLU A 163 13.23 -17.66 -5.13
N LEU A 164 12.46 -18.04 -6.15
CA LEU A 164 12.04 -19.43 -6.39
C LEU A 164 13.27 -20.34 -6.28
N SER A 165 13.18 -21.37 -5.44
CA SER A 165 14.25 -22.37 -5.29
C SER A 165 14.58 -22.98 -6.65
N GLU A 166 15.85 -23.35 -6.91
CA GLU A 166 16.22 -24.11 -8.12
C GLU A 166 15.35 -25.37 -8.28
N GLU A 167 14.92 -25.96 -7.15
CA GLU A 167 13.99 -27.09 -7.11
C GLU A 167 12.56 -26.72 -7.56
N GLU A 168 12.07 -25.53 -7.23
CA GLU A 168 10.77 -25.00 -7.70
C GLU A 168 10.83 -24.62 -9.18
N ILE A 169 11.98 -24.10 -9.65
CA ILE A 169 12.24 -23.81 -11.05
C ILE A 169 12.27 -25.11 -11.87
N GLU A 170 12.93 -26.16 -11.37
CA GLU A 170 12.94 -27.48 -12.03
C GLU A 170 11.55 -28.14 -12.05
N LEU A 171 10.78 -28.02 -10.98
CA LEU A 171 9.40 -28.51 -10.92
C LEU A 171 8.48 -27.78 -11.91
N GLU A 172 8.62 -26.45 -12.04
CA GLU A 172 7.86 -25.66 -13.01
C GLU A 172 8.31 -25.96 -14.46
N LEU A 173 9.60 -26.28 -14.67
CA LEU A 173 10.16 -26.67 -15.97
C LEU A 173 9.72 -28.08 -16.39
N LEU A 174 9.61 -29.02 -15.44
CA LEU A 174 9.02 -30.36 -15.63
C LEU A 174 7.53 -30.26 -16.00
N LYS A 175 6.75 -29.47 -15.26
CA LYS A 175 5.33 -29.22 -15.58
C LYS A 175 5.14 -28.63 -16.98
N ARG A 176 6.02 -27.71 -17.40
CA ARG A 176 5.96 -27.11 -18.74
C ARG A 176 6.41 -28.07 -19.85
N LYS A 177 7.34 -29.00 -19.57
CA LYS A 177 7.72 -30.06 -20.50
C LYS A 177 6.62 -31.10 -20.68
N GLU A 178 5.93 -31.48 -19.61
CA GLU A 178 4.76 -32.38 -19.67
C GLU A 178 3.58 -31.75 -20.41
N ALA A 179 3.31 -30.45 -20.19
CA ALA A 179 2.24 -29.72 -20.86
C ALA A 179 2.49 -29.46 -22.36
N LEU A 180 3.75 -29.48 -22.81
CA LEU A 180 4.14 -29.28 -24.21
C LEU A 180 4.23 -30.58 -25.02
N GLY A 181 4.02 -31.75 -24.41
CA GLY A 181 3.83 -33.01 -25.12
C GLY A 181 4.94 -33.40 -26.08
N ALA A 182 5.97 -34.09 -25.58
CA ALA A 182 6.70 -35.05 -26.39
C ALA A 182 6.98 -36.28 -25.53
N VAL A 183 6.49 -37.41 -26.07
CA VAL A 183 6.71 -38.82 -25.72
C VAL A 183 8.09 -39.11 -25.12
#